data_AF-A0A1X1TEV0-F1
#
_entry.id   AF-A0A1X1TEV0-F1
#
_cell.length_a   1.000
_cell.length_b   1.000
_cell.length_c   1.000
_cell.angle_alpha   90.00
_cell.angle_beta   90.00
_cell.angle_gamma   90.00
#
_symmetry.space_group_name_H-M   'P 1'
#
loop_
_entity.id
_entity.type
_entity.pdbx_description
1 polymer ?
#
loop_
_entity_poly.entity_id
_entity_poly.type
_entity_poly.pdbx_seq_one_letter_code
_entity_poly.pdbx_strand_id
1 'polypeptide(L)'
;MWTWWQARPPRYDEATQAAAADAACAAYTQVRAGVETNTHLAPPGGDSDVTGVLAVAANARVALTGGGQYLLDILDPATPPELAAPIRQFGTKLMQFGTAATAGAPDGDPGQQALKRDLDVLDATIDRLCH
;
A
#
# COMPACT_ATOMS: atom_id res chain seq x y z
N MET A 1 2.44 -31.98 27.21
CA MET A 1 1.32 -32.18 26.27
C MET A 1 1.66 -31.41 24.98
N TRP A 2 2.08 -32.15 23.94
CA TRP A 2 2.24 -31.86 22.48
C TRP A 2 3.11 -30.68 21.95
N THR A 3 4.24 -31.00 21.29
CA THR A 3 5.03 -30.09 20.40
C THR A 3 5.27 -30.66 18.98
N TRP A 4 4.45 -31.61 18.51
CA TRP A 4 4.78 -32.43 17.32
C TRP A 4 4.24 -31.94 15.96
N TRP A 5 3.68 -30.73 15.86
CA TRP A 5 3.15 -30.19 14.60
C TRP A 5 3.71 -28.80 14.29
N GLN A 6 5.03 -28.70 14.13
CA GLN A 6 5.57 -27.57 13.36
C GLN A 6 5.41 -27.94 11.88
N ALA A 7 4.38 -27.38 11.24
CA ALA A 7 4.29 -27.40 9.78
C ALA A 7 5.58 -26.79 9.23
N ARG A 8 6.30 -27.54 8.39
CA ARG A 8 7.46 -26.97 7.68
C ARG A 8 6.92 -25.86 6.78
N PRO A 9 7.51 -24.65 6.82
CA PRO A 9 7.11 -23.62 5.86
C PRO A 9 7.28 -24.16 4.44
N PRO A 10 6.34 -23.84 3.53
CA PRO A 10 6.46 -24.26 2.14
C PRO A 10 7.80 -23.78 1.58
N ARG A 11 8.43 -24.64 0.77
CA ARG A 11 9.66 -24.31 0.04
C ARG A 11 9.28 -24.11 -1.41
N TYR A 12 9.64 -22.96 -1.95
CA TYR A 12 9.45 -22.60 -3.34
C TYR A 12 10.79 -22.70 -4.06
N ASP A 13 10.78 -23.11 -5.32
CA ASP A 13 11.97 -23.04 -6.16
C ASP A 13 12.29 -21.60 -6.56
N GLU A 14 13.51 -21.38 -7.03
CA GLU A 14 14.01 -20.04 -7.38
C GLU A 14 13.16 -19.37 -8.48
N ALA A 15 12.67 -20.15 -9.45
CA ALA A 15 11.84 -19.63 -10.53
C ALA A 15 10.49 -19.12 -10.02
N THR A 16 9.86 -19.84 -9.10
CA THR A 16 8.60 -19.46 -8.47
C THR A 16 8.79 -18.21 -7.60
N GLN A 17 9.88 -18.14 -6.83
CA GLN A 17 10.19 -16.96 -6.01
C GLN A 17 10.45 -15.72 -6.86
N ALA A 18 11.18 -15.85 -7.96
CA ALA A 18 11.46 -14.74 -8.88
C ALA A 18 10.16 -14.21 -9.52
N ALA A 19 9.32 -15.10 -10.04
CA ALA A 19 8.03 -14.70 -10.62
C ALA A 19 7.10 -14.02 -9.59
N ALA A 20 7.10 -14.51 -8.34
CA ALA A 20 6.34 -13.92 -7.25
C ALA A 20 6.90 -12.55 -6.81
N ALA A 21 8.21 -12.34 -6.89
CA ALA A 21 8.84 -11.04 -6.64
C ALA A 21 8.46 -10.03 -7.73
N ASP A 22 8.59 -10.41 -9.01
CA ASP A 22 8.22 -9.57 -10.15
C ASP A 22 6.76 -9.12 -10.08
N ALA A 23 5.85 -10.05 -9.78
CA ALA A 23 4.43 -9.74 -9.64
C ALA A 23 4.16 -8.76 -8.48
N ALA A 24 4.81 -8.96 -7.34
CA ALA A 24 4.68 -8.07 -6.18
C ALA A 24 5.20 -6.65 -6.48
N CYS A 25 6.35 -6.54 -7.17
CA CYS A 25 6.93 -5.27 -7.59
C CYS A 25 6.06 -4.52 -8.61
N ALA A 26 5.48 -5.24 -9.58
CA ALA A 26 4.55 -4.66 -10.54
C ALA A 26 3.29 -4.12 -9.85
N ALA A 27 2.72 -4.91 -8.93
CA ALA A 27 1.55 -4.51 -8.15
C ALA A 27 1.83 -3.27 -7.29
N TYR A 28 2.95 -3.26 -6.57
CA TYR A 28 3.41 -2.10 -5.79
C TYR A 28 3.54 -0.85 -6.66
N THR A 29 4.20 -0.96 -7.82
CA THR A 29 4.40 0.18 -8.74
C THR A 29 3.07 0.77 -9.20
N GLN A 30 2.10 -0.08 -9.56
CA GLN A 30 0.77 0.36 -9.98
C GLN A 30 0.01 1.04 -8.83
N VAL A 31 0.06 0.47 -7.62
CA VAL A 31 -0.60 1.05 -6.44
C VAL A 31 0.02 2.39 -6.06
N ARG A 32 1.35 2.48 -6.02
CA ARG A 32 2.05 3.75 -5.74
C ARG A 32 1.62 4.84 -6.70
N ALA A 33 1.71 4.59 -8.01
CA ALA A 33 1.32 5.56 -9.03
C ALA A 33 -0.16 5.96 -8.91
N GLY A 34 -1.04 5.01 -8.59
CA GLY A 34 -2.46 5.25 -8.35
C GLY A 34 -2.70 6.14 -7.12
N VAL A 35 -2.00 5.87 -6.01
CA VAL A 35 -2.09 6.70 -4.80
C VAL A 35 -1.60 8.11 -5.10
N GLU A 36 -0.38 8.26 -5.63
CA GLU A 36 0.21 9.56 -5.97
C GLU A 36 -0.69 10.38 -6.90
N THR A 37 -1.23 9.76 -7.94
CA THR A 37 -2.12 10.46 -8.87
C THR A 37 -3.34 10.99 -8.14
N ASN A 38 -4.04 10.13 -7.39
CA ASN A 38 -5.35 10.47 -6.84
C ASN A 38 -5.28 11.34 -5.57
N THR A 39 -4.18 11.32 -4.83
CA THR A 39 -3.99 12.21 -3.66
C THR A 39 -3.53 13.61 -4.04
N HIS A 40 -3.09 13.84 -5.28
CA HIS A 40 -2.64 15.15 -5.78
C HIS A 40 -3.58 15.80 -6.81
N LEU A 41 -4.73 15.17 -7.10
CA LEU A 41 -5.72 15.76 -8.00
C LEU A 41 -6.26 17.08 -7.41
N ALA A 42 -6.48 18.05 -8.30
CA ALA A 42 -7.25 19.25 -8.01
C ALA A 42 -8.67 19.11 -8.56
N PRO A 43 -9.70 19.61 -7.87
CA PRO A 43 -11.05 19.66 -8.41
C PRO A 43 -11.09 20.56 -9.66
N PRO A 44 -11.70 20.13 -10.78
CA PRO A 44 -11.72 20.91 -12.02
C PRO A 44 -12.33 22.32 -11.87
N GLY A 45 -13.32 22.48 -10.99
CA GLY A 45 -13.95 23.77 -10.68
C GLY A 45 -13.29 24.56 -9.55
N GLY A 46 -12.11 24.14 -9.08
CA GLY A 46 -11.42 24.74 -7.94
C GLY A 46 -12.13 24.53 -6.60
N ASP A 47 -11.67 25.23 -5.55
CA ASP A 47 -12.14 25.01 -4.18
C ASP A 47 -13.62 25.40 -3.97
N SER A 48 -14.19 26.24 -4.84
CA SER A 48 -15.61 26.59 -4.82
C SER A 48 -16.52 25.47 -5.34
N ASP A 49 -15.98 24.51 -6.09
CA ASP A 49 -16.71 23.32 -6.53
C ASP A 49 -16.71 22.26 -5.43
N VAL A 50 -17.62 22.43 -4.47
CA VAL A 50 -17.76 21.51 -3.31
C VAL A 50 -17.95 20.06 -3.75
N THR A 51 -18.68 19.82 -4.85
CA THR A 51 -18.89 18.47 -5.38
C THR A 51 -17.59 17.90 -5.92
N GLY A 52 -16.83 18.68 -6.70
CA GLY A 52 -15.51 18.30 -7.21
C GLY A 52 -14.51 18.01 -6.10
N VAL A 53 -14.46 18.86 -5.06
CA VAL A 53 -13.60 18.69 -3.87
C VAL A 53 -13.91 17.35 -3.19
N LEU A 54 -15.19 17.07 -2.94
CA LEU A 54 -15.61 15.83 -2.29
C LEU A 54 -15.34 14.60 -3.16
N ALA A 55 -15.52 14.70 -4.48
CA ALA A 55 -15.25 13.61 -5.42
C ALA A 55 -13.75 13.27 -5.48
N VAL A 56 -12.87 14.27 -5.57
CA VAL A 56 -11.41 14.08 -5.53
C VAL A 56 -10.98 13.45 -4.21
N ALA A 57 -11.46 13.98 -3.08
CA ALA A 57 -11.14 13.44 -1.77
C ALA A 57 -11.63 11.99 -1.59
N ALA A 58 -12.82 11.67 -2.10
CA ALA A 58 -13.34 10.30 -2.09
C ALA A 58 -12.46 9.35 -2.93
N ASN A 59 -12.06 9.78 -4.14
CA ASN A 59 -11.21 8.98 -5.01
C ASN A 59 -9.81 8.75 -4.41
N ALA A 60 -9.24 9.75 -3.73
CA ALA A 60 -8.00 9.59 -2.96
C ALA A 60 -8.13 8.50 -1.88
N ARG A 61 -9.22 8.52 -1.09
CA ARG A 61 -9.49 7.50 -0.05
C ARG A 61 -9.66 6.10 -0.62
N VAL A 62 -10.30 5.99 -1.79
CA VAL A 62 -10.43 4.71 -2.53
C VAL A 62 -9.05 4.23 -2.99
N ALA A 63 -8.21 5.08 -3.56
CA ALA A 63 -6.87 4.70 -3.99
C ALA A 63 -6.02 4.19 -2.82
N LEU A 64 -6.07 4.86 -1.67
CA LEU A 64 -5.36 4.46 -0.45
C LEU A 64 -5.84 3.11 0.08
N THR A 65 -7.16 2.98 0.30
CA THR A 65 -7.72 1.77 0.95
C THR A 65 -7.76 0.58 0.00
N GLY A 66 -8.22 0.80 -1.23
CA GLY A 66 -8.29 -0.23 -2.26
C GLY A 66 -6.92 -0.66 -2.76
N GLY A 67 -5.99 0.29 -2.95
CA GLY A 67 -4.61 -0.02 -3.31
C GLY A 67 -3.89 -0.81 -2.21
N GLY A 68 -4.05 -0.41 -0.96
CA GLY A 68 -3.49 -1.16 0.17
C GLY A 68 -4.04 -2.57 0.29
N GLN A 69 -5.36 -2.74 0.17
CA GLN A 69 -6.00 -4.06 0.19
C GLN A 69 -5.53 -4.94 -0.98
N TYR A 70 -5.46 -4.39 -2.19
CA TYR A 70 -4.98 -5.10 -3.38
C TYR A 70 -3.56 -5.66 -3.17
N LEU A 71 -2.64 -4.90 -2.57
CA LEU A 71 -1.30 -5.39 -2.26
C LEU A 71 -1.31 -6.57 -1.26
N LEU A 72 -2.22 -6.55 -0.29
CA LEU A 72 -2.33 -7.66 0.67
C LEU A 72 -2.87 -8.93 0.01
N ASP A 73 -3.83 -8.78 -0.92
CA ASP A 73 -4.47 -9.90 -1.59
C ASP A 73 -3.60 -10.54 -2.68
N ILE A 74 -2.76 -9.74 -3.36
CA ILE A 74 -1.92 -10.22 -4.47
C ILE A 74 -0.57 -10.79 -4.01
N LEU A 75 -0.18 -10.58 -2.75
CA LEU A 75 1.10 -11.06 -2.25
C LEU A 75 1.14 -12.59 -2.15
N ASP A 76 1.89 -13.19 -3.06
CA ASP A 76 2.08 -14.63 -3.12
C ASP A 76 2.93 -15.12 -1.92
N PRO A 77 2.58 -16.25 -1.29
CA PRO A 77 3.41 -16.89 -0.28
C PRO A 77 4.86 -17.21 -0.72
N ALA A 78 5.12 -17.30 -2.03
CA ALA A 78 6.43 -17.47 -2.62
C ALA A 78 7.23 -16.18 -2.76
N THR A 79 6.64 -14.99 -2.57
CA THR A 79 7.39 -13.73 -2.60
C THR A 79 8.45 -13.75 -1.49
N PRO A 80 9.74 -13.45 -1.79
CA PRO A 80 10.80 -13.44 -0.80
C PRO A 80 10.43 -12.58 0.44
N PRO A 81 10.62 -13.09 1.68
CA PRO A 81 10.17 -12.41 2.90
C PRO A 81 10.67 -10.97 3.03
N GLU A 82 11.88 -10.70 2.58
CA GLU A 82 12.53 -9.39 2.57
C GLU A 82 11.80 -8.35 1.70
N LEU A 83 11.08 -8.79 0.66
CA LEU A 83 10.23 -7.96 -0.19
C LEU A 83 8.77 -7.96 0.28
N ALA A 84 8.26 -9.14 0.65
CA ALA A 84 6.87 -9.29 1.06
C ALA A 84 6.54 -8.55 2.36
N ALA A 85 7.49 -8.47 3.30
CA ALA A 85 7.30 -7.75 4.56
C ALA A 85 7.09 -6.23 4.37
N PRO A 86 7.98 -5.48 3.69
CA PRO A 86 7.76 -4.06 3.46
C PRO A 86 6.53 -3.79 2.58
N ILE A 87 6.21 -4.61 1.56
CA ILE A 87 4.98 -4.44 0.77
C ILE A 87 3.72 -4.62 1.63
N ARG A 88 3.67 -5.63 2.52
CA ARG A 88 2.56 -5.77 3.48
C ARG A 88 2.43 -4.56 4.39
N GLN A 89 3.55 -4.06 4.89
CA GLN A 89 3.55 -2.90 5.77
C GLN A 89 3.08 -1.64 5.03
N PHE A 90 3.54 -1.44 3.79
CA PHE A 90 3.11 -0.34 2.93
C PHE A 90 1.60 -0.38 2.68
N GLY A 91 1.08 -1.53 2.24
CA GLY A 91 -0.37 -1.71 2.02
C GLY A 91 -1.19 -1.46 3.28
N THR A 92 -0.74 -1.98 4.43
CA THR A 92 -1.39 -1.74 5.73
C THR A 92 -1.40 -0.25 6.11
N LYS A 93 -0.28 0.46 5.88
CA LYS A 93 -0.15 1.89 6.18
C LYS A 93 -1.01 2.76 5.27
N LEU A 94 -1.14 2.41 3.98
CA LEU A 94 -2.09 3.07 3.07
C LEU A 94 -3.53 2.93 3.57
N MET A 95 -3.93 1.73 3.99
CA MET A 95 -5.27 1.49 4.54
C MET A 95 -5.51 2.26 5.85
N GLN A 96 -4.51 2.34 6.74
CA GLN A 96 -4.59 3.15 7.96
C GLN A 96 -4.78 4.63 7.63
N PHE A 97 -4.00 5.15 6.67
CA PHE A 97 -4.09 6.54 6.23
C PHE A 97 -5.46 6.84 5.63
N GLY A 98 -5.91 6.03 4.66
CA GLY A 98 -7.22 6.17 4.01
C GLY A 98 -8.41 6.03 4.96
N THR A 99 -8.34 5.10 5.92
CA THR A 99 -9.39 4.92 6.93
C THR A 99 -9.49 6.13 7.85
N ALA A 100 -8.37 6.66 8.33
CA ALA A 100 -8.38 7.83 9.19
C ALA A 100 -8.81 9.11 8.43
N ALA A 101 -8.41 9.27 7.16
CA ALA A 101 -8.92 10.36 6.31
C ALA A 101 -10.42 10.25 6.04
N THR A 102 -10.95 9.02 5.95
CA THR A 102 -12.40 8.75 5.83
C THR A 102 -13.14 9.10 7.13
N ALA A 103 -12.52 8.87 8.28
CA ALA A 103 -13.03 9.30 9.58
C ALA A 103 -12.94 10.82 9.83
N GLY A 104 -12.37 11.58 8.89
CA GLY A 104 -12.29 13.04 8.94
C GLY A 104 -11.00 13.58 9.56
N ALA A 105 -9.95 12.77 9.71
CA ALA A 105 -8.64 13.28 10.12
C ALA A 105 -8.11 14.29 9.09
N PRO A 106 -7.74 15.51 9.50
CA PRO A 106 -7.17 16.50 8.59
C PRO A 106 -5.74 16.12 8.19
N ASP A 107 -5.25 16.63 7.06
CA ASP A 107 -3.88 16.36 6.59
C ASP A 107 -2.78 16.75 7.57
N GLY A 108 -3.02 17.80 8.37
CA GLY A 108 -2.11 18.28 9.41
C GLY A 108 -2.14 17.47 10.71
N ASP A 109 -2.99 16.45 10.82
CA ASP A 109 -3.05 15.58 11.99
C ASP A 109 -1.67 14.90 12.22
N PRO A 110 -1.11 14.93 13.45
CA PRO A 110 0.20 14.33 13.71
C PRO A 110 0.28 12.83 13.37
N GLY A 111 -0.81 12.09 13.52
CA GLY A 111 -0.91 10.68 13.14
C GLY A 111 -0.86 10.49 11.62
N GLN A 112 -1.59 11.31 10.86
CA GLN A 112 -1.51 11.35 9.39
C GLN A 112 -0.09 11.67 8.91
N GLN A 113 0.58 12.63 9.53
CA GLN A 113 1.95 12.98 9.16
C GLN A 113 2.96 11.89 9.51
N ALA A 114 2.74 11.13 10.58
CA ALA A 114 3.55 9.97 10.89
C ALA A 114 3.36 8.85 9.85
N LEU A 115 2.12 8.58 9.44
CA LEU A 115 1.83 7.60 8.39
C LEU A 115 2.49 7.98 7.05
N LYS A 116 2.47 9.25 6.65
CA LYS A 116 3.16 9.73 5.43
C LYS A 116 4.66 9.43 5.48
N ARG A 117 5.33 9.77 6.58
CA ARG A 117 6.77 9.48 6.74
C ARG A 117 7.07 7.98 6.71
N ASP A 118 6.23 7.16 7.34
CA ASP A 118 6.39 5.70 7.30
C ASP A 118 6.24 5.17 5.86
N LEU A 119 5.26 5.69 5.11
CA LEU A 119 5.06 5.36 3.70
C LEU A 119 6.27 5.76 2.85
N ASP A 120 6.82 6.97 3.02
CA ASP A 120 8.00 7.43 2.28
C ASP A 120 9.23 6.52 2.53
N VAL A 121 9.44 6.09 3.78
CA VAL A 121 10.54 5.17 4.13
C VAL A 121 10.35 3.79 3.52
N LEU A 122 9.11 3.30 3.50
CA LEU A 122 8.77 2.02 2.90
C LEU A 122 8.88 2.07 1.38
N ASP A 123 8.45 3.15 0.74
CA ASP A 123 8.55 3.40 -0.69
C ASP A 123 10.01 3.30 -1.14
N ALA A 124 10.89 4.07 -0.50
CA ALA A 124 12.33 4.05 -0.75
C ALA A 124 12.99 2.69 -0.46
N THR A 125 12.36 1.86 0.37
CA THR A 125 12.85 0.50 0.66
C THR A 125 12.41 -0.48 -0.42
N ILE A 126 11.13 -0.44 -0.81
CA ILE A 126 10.57 -1.34 -1.82
C ILE A 126 11.18 -1.03 -3.19
N ASP A 127 11.36 0.24 -3.54
CA ASP A 127 12.05 0.65 -4.76
C ASP A 127 13.42 -0.02 -4.88
N ARG A 128 14.24 0.03 -3.82
CA ARG A 128 15.56 -0.62 -3.82
C ARG A 128 15.50 -2.14 -3.95
N LEU A 129 14.39 -2.78 -3.58
CA LEU A 129 14.21 -4.23 -3.67
C LEU A 129 13.62 -4.67 -5.02
N CYS A 130 12.90 -3.77 -5.69
CA CYS A 130 12.27 -3.97 -7.00
C CYS A 130 13.15 -3.48 -8.16
N HIS A 131 14.43 -3.22 -7.90
CA HIS A 131 15.44 -2.76 -8.86
C HIS A 131 16.57 -3.78 -9.01
#